data_AF-A0A9E2J6J9-F1
#
_entry.id   AF-A0A9E2J6J9-F1
#
_cell.length_a   1.000
_cell.length_b   1.000
_cell.length_c   1.000
_cell.angle_alpha   90.00
_cell.angle_beta   90.00
_cell.angle_gamma   90.00
#
_symmetry.space_group_name_H-M   'P 1'
#
loop_
_entity.id
_entity.type
_entity.pdbx_description
1 polymer ?
#
loop_
_entity_poly.entity_id
_entity_poly.type
_entity_poly.pdbx_seq_one_letter_code
_entity_poly.pdbx_strand_id
1 'polypeptide(L)'
;MKDICIPIPHFEENQIAEVAVTVNGKKQHFNFRVESFPWSLHTDDNQNRDDPDVSDKILTLRNMIETYDRNWELIQIFTPKSDSHFIQVLFRQRQTAKIS
;
A
#
# COMPACT_ATOMS: atom_id res chain seq x y z
N MET A 1 6.30 8.45 -17.82
CA MET A 1 7.38 8.01 -16.90
C MET A 1 8.13 6.89 -17.60
N LYS A 2 9.43 6.67 -17.33
CA LYS A 2 10.16 5.49 -17.84
C LYS A 2 10.37 4.57 -16.64
N ASP A 3 9.75 3.41 -16.69
CA ASP A 3 9.64 2.53 -15.52
C ASP A 3 10.48 1.27 -15.70
N ILE A 4 11.16 0.86 -14.62
CA ILE A 4 11.86 -0.43 -14.52
C ILE A 4 11.08 -1.27 -13.52
N CYS A 5 10.43 -2.33 -14.00
CA CYS A 5 9.64 -3.24 -13.16
C CYS A 5 10.48 -4.46 -12.78
N ILE A 6 10.64 -4.69 -11.47
CA ILE A 6 11.34 -5.86 -10.94
C ILE A 6 10.30 -6.71 -10.21
N PRO A 7 9.94 -7.91 -10.72
CA PRO A 7 9.04 -8.79 -10.00
C PRO A 7 9.77 -9.35 -8.77
N ILE A 8 9.17 -9.18 -7.60
CA ILE A 8 9.69 -9.73 -6.34
C ILE A 8 8.72 -10.85 -5.91
N PRO A 9 9.08 -12.13 -6.10
CA PRO A 9 8.22 -13.23 -5.71
C PRO A 9 8.18 -13.34 -4.18
N HIS A 10 7.00 -13.67 -3.64
CA HIS A 10 6.79 -13.86 -2.19
C HIS A 10 7.12 -12.63 -1.33
N PHE A 11 6.83 -11.42 -1.81
CA PHE A 11 6.93 -10.21 -1.00
C PHE A 11 5.73 -10.13 -0.05
N GLU A 12 5.98 -10.45 1.22
CA GLU A 12 4.96 -10.58 2.26
C GLU A 12 4.78 -9.27 3.05
N GLU A 13 3.74 -9.25 3.88
CA GLU A 13 3.45 -8.15 4.78
C GLU A 13 4.60 -7.89 5.76
N ASN A 14 4.83 -6.63 6.11
CA ASN A 14 5.90 -6.18 7.02
C ASN A 14 7.33 -6.40 6.49
N GLN A 15 7.50 -6.90 5.27
CA GLN A 15 8.81 -6.94 4.61
C GLN A 15 9.13 -5.59 3.96
N ILE A 16 10.40 -5.19 4.01
CA ILE A 16 10.91 -4.01 3.31
C ILE A 16 11.78 -4.48 2.14
N ALA A 17 11.41 -4.09 0.93
CA ALA A 17 12.22 -4.28 -0.27
C ALA A 17 13.10 -3.03 -0.48
N GLU A 18 14.41 -3.22 -0.42
CA GLU A 18 15.39 -2.17 -0.73
C GLU A 18 15.87 -2.31 -2.18
N VAL A 19 15.80 -1.23 -2.95
CA VAL A 19 16.21 -1.17 -4.35
C VAL A 19 17.26 -0.08 -4.52
N ALA A 20 18.44 -0.46 -5.00
CA ALA A 20 19.50 0.47 -5.37
C ALA A 20 19.64 0.51 -6.90
N VAL A 21 19.41 1.67 -7.51
CA VAL A 21 19.53 1.86 -8.97
C VAL A 21 20.62 2.89 -9.25
N THR A 22 21.47 2.61 -10.23
CA THR A 22 22.50 3.55 -10.70
C THR A 22 22.16 4.01 -12.11
N VAL A 23 21.94 5.32 -12.30
CA VAL A 23 21.68 5.92 -13.62
C VAL A 23 22.76 6.95 -13.90
N ASN A 24 23.53 6.78 -14.98
CA ASN A 24 24.66 7.66 -15.34
C ASN A 24 25.64 7.90 -14.18
N GLY A 25 25.98 6.83 -13.45
CA GLY A 25 26.89 6.90 -12.30
C GLY A 25 26.28 7.47 -11.01
N LYS A 26 25.03 7.95 -11.04
CA LYS A 26 24.33 8.43 -9.83
C LYS A 26 23.52 7.30 -9.21
N LYS A 27 23.91 6.88 -8.01
CA LYS A 27 23.20 5.86 -7.22
C LYS A 27 22.00 6.47 -6.50
N GLN A 28 20.86 5.81 -6.58
CA GLN A 28 19.62 6.15 -5.89
C GLN A 28 19.16 4.93 -5.11
N HIS A 29 18.63 5.16 -3.90
CA HIS A 29 18.14 4.12 -3.01
C HIS A 29 16.67 4.33 -2.73
N PHE A 30 15.86 3.30 -2.92
CA PHE A 30 14.43 3.31 -2.69
C PHE A 30 14.06 2.17 -1.75
N ASN A 31 13.19 2.46 -0.79
CA ASN A 31 12.65 1.45 0.11
C ASN A 31 11.16 1.35 -0.14
N PHE A 32 10.67 0.12 -0.27
CA PHE A 32 9.28 -0.21 -0.49
C PHE A 32 8.79 -1.18 0.58
N ARG A 33 7.51 -1.09 0.94
CA ARG A 33 6.87 -2.05 1.85
C ARG A 33 5.41 -2.28 1.48
N VAL A 34 4.92 -3.47 1.79
CA VAL A 34 3.50 -3.81 1.68
C VAL A 34 2.88 -3.85 3.07
N GLU A 35 1.75 -3.18 3.20
CA GLU A 35 0.94 -3.13 4.42
C GLU A 35 -0.45 -3.65 4.13
N SER A 36 -1.02 -4.36 5.09
CA SER A 36 -2.39 -4.88 5.03
C SER A 36 -3.29 -4.11 5.96
N PHE A 37 -4.33 -3.51 5.39
CA PHE A 37 -5.36 -2.80 6.14
C PHE A 37 -6.62 -3.65 6.24
N PRO A 38 -7.33 -3.61 7.37
CA PRO A 38 -8.64 -4.24 7.48
C PRO A 38 -9.59 -3.78 6.36
N TRP A 39 -10.17 -4.75 5.67
CA TRP A 39 -11.13 -4.59 4.60
C TRP A 39 -12.37 -5.40 4.95
N SER A 40 -13.21 -4.88 5.84
CA SER A 40 -14.42 -5.56 6.29
C SER A 40 -15.47 -5.59 5.17
N LEU A 41 -15.54 -6.70 4.44
CA LEU A 41 -16.74 -7.11 3.71
C LEU A 41 -17.61 -7.88 4.71
N HIS A 42 -18.58 -7.21 5.34
CA HIS A 42 -19.61 -7.95 6.06
C HIS A 42 -20.45 -8.68 5.02
N THR A 43 -20.19 -9.97 4.85
CA THR A 43 -21.17 -10.91 4.29
C THR A 43 -21.58 -11.84 5.42
N ASP A 44 -22.09 -11.26 6.51
CA ASP A 44 -22.80 -12.04 7.52
C ASP A 44 -24.20 -12.32 6.98
N ASP A 45 -24.43 -13.57 6.61
CA ASP A 45 -25.66 -14.12 6.01
C ASP A 45 -26.90 -14.07 6.95
N ASN A 46 -26.87 -13.25 8.01
CA ASN A 46 -27.87 -13.25 9.07
C ASN A 46 -28.08 -11.90 9.80
N GLN A 47 -27.88 -10.74 9.16
CA GLN A 47 -28.30 -9.47 9.77
C GLN A 47 -28.99 -8.50 8.80
N ASN A 48 -30.24 -8.20 9.14
CA ASN A 48 -31.12 -7.17 8.61
C ASN A 48 -30.58 -5.75 8.92
N ARG A 49 -29.40 -5.38 8.38
CA ARG A 49 -28.84 -4.02 8.48
C ARG A 49 -28.12 -3.68 7.18
N ASP A 50 -28.36 -2.47 6.69
CA ASP A 50 -27.81 -1.92 5.46
C ASP A 50 -26.31 -2.27 5.31
N ASP A 51 -25.96 -2.95 4.22
CA ASP A 51 -24.59 -3.26 3.84
C ASP A 51 -23.79 -1.95 3.90
N PRO A 52 -22.66 -1.86 4.65
CA PRO A 52 -21.87 -0.64 4.71
C PRO A 52 -21.52 -0.23 3.28
N ASP A 53 -22.03 0.94 2.88
CA ASP A 53 -21.86 1.49 1.55
C ASP A 53 -20.37 1.43 1.20
N VAL A 54 -20.05 1.07 -0.04
CA VAL A 54 -18.67 1.02 -0.53
C VAL A 54 -17.95 2.34 -0.22
N SER A 55 -18.69 3.44 -0.20
CA SER A 55 -18.28 4.77 0.26
C SER A 55 -17.65 4.79 1.66
N ASP A 56 -18.24 4.14 2.65
CA ASP A 56 -17.76 4.13 4.05
C ASP A 56 -16.46 3.33 4.20
N LYS A 57 -16.32 2.24 3.43
CA LYS A 57 -15.09 1.44 3.36
C LYS A 57 -13.95 2.25 2.75
N ILE A 58 -14.22 2.94 1.65
CA ILE A 58 -13.25 3.83 1.00
C ILE A 58 -12.83 4.95 1.95
N LEU A 59 -13.77 5.56 2.67
CA LEU A 59 -13.48 6.62 3.63
C LEU A 59 -12.60 6.11 4.78
N THR A 60 -12.91 4.91 5.30
CA THR A 60 -12.14 4.28 6.37
C THR A 60 -10.70 3.98 5.91
N LEU A 61 -10.54 3.35 4.74
CA LEU A 61 -9.22 3.07 4.16
C LEU A 61 -8.42 4.37 3.93
N ARG A 62 -9.07 5.40 3.39
CA ARG A 62 -8.45 6.70 3.18
C ARG A 62 -7.91 7.27 4.49
N ASN A 63 -8.72 7.26 5.55
CA ASN A 63 -8.31 7.76 6.86
C ASN A 63 -7.14 6.95 7.43
N MET A 64 -7.16 5.62 7.28
CA MET A 64 -6.04 4.76 7.71
C MET A 64 -4.75 5.11 6.95
N ILE A 65 -4.81 5.29 5.63
CA ILE A 65 -3.64 5.64 4.81
C ILE A 65 -3.12 7.05 5.16
N GLU A 66 -4.00 8.04 5.31
CA GLU A 66 -3.62 9.42 5.64
C GLU A 66 -2.99 9.54 7.04
N THR A 67 -3.39 8.68 7.99
CA THR A 67 -2.87 8.68 9.37
C THR A 67 -1.69 7.73 9.60
N TYR A 68 -1.34 6.90 8.61
CA TYR A 68 -0.39 5.80 8.75
C TYR A 68 1.05 6.26 9.10
N ASP A 69 1.81 6.78 8.14
CA ASP A 69 3.17 7.27 8.36
C ASP A 69 3.53 8.31 7.29
N ARG A 70 3.84 9.53 7.74
CA ARG A 70 4.16 10.65 6.84
C ARG A 70 5.46 10.45 6.06
N ASN A 71 6.36 9.61 6.55
CA ASN A 71 7.62 9.28 5.87
C ASN A 71 7.42 8.31 4.71
N TRP A 72 6.21 7.79 4.53
CA TRP A 72 5.88 6.87 3.45
C TRP A 72 4.85 7.52 2.52
N GLU A 73 4.93 7.15 1.26
CA GLU A 73 4.09 7.63 0.18
C GLU A 73 3.35 6.45 -0.42
N LEU A 74 2.03 6.61 -0.56
CA LEU A 74 1.17 5.65 -1.23
C LEU A 74 1.58 5.55 -2.71
N ILE A 75 1.91 4.34 -3.16
CA ILE A 75 2.21 4.05 -4.57
C ILE A 75 1.05 3.33 -5.24
N GLN A 76 0.53 2.28 -4.59
CA GLN A 76 -0.49 1.43 -5.19
C GLN A 76 -1.37 0.79 -4.12
N ILE A 77 -2.68 0.75 -4.37
CA ILE A 77 -3.64 -0.08 -3.63
C ILE A 77 -3.93 -1.30 -4.48
N PHE A 78 -3.76 -2.50 -3.94
CA PHE A 78 -4.08 -3.73 -4.66
C PHE A 78 -5.58 -4.01 -4.61
N THR A 79 -6.09 -4.65 -5.66
CA THR A 79 -7.49 -5.07 -5.69
C THR A 79 -7.71 -6.18 -4.65
N PRO A 80 -8.60 -5.98 -3.66
CA PRO A 80 -8.93 -7.04 -2.71
C PRO A 80 -9.63 -8.17 -3.46
N LYS A 81 -9.34 -9.42 -3.08
CA LYS A 81 -10.12 -10.57 -3.58
C LYS A 81 -11.54 -10.51 -3.01
N SER A 82 -12.50 -11.13 -3.69
CA SER A 82 -13.92 -11.09 -3.34
C SER A 82 -14.23 -11.46 -1.89
N ASP A 83 -13.42 -12.32 -1.27
CA ASP A 83 -13.58 -12.79 0.12
C ASP A 83 -12.46 -12.29 1.04
N SER A 84 -11.73 -11.23 0.65
CA SER A 84 -10.59 -10.75 1.43
C SER A 84 -11.03 -9.86 2.59
N HIS A 85 -10.64 -10.23 3.81
CA HIS A 85 -10.79 -9.37 4.99
C HIS A 85 -9.74 -8.26 5.09
N PHE A 86 -8.78 -8.23 4.15
CA PHE A 86 -7.70 -7.26 4.13
C PHE A 86 -7.48 -6.71 2.72
N ILE A 87 -7.03 -5.47 2.64
CA ILE A 87 -6.57 -4.84 1.41
C ILE A 87 -5.09 -4.50 1.53
N GLN A 88 -4.33 -4.89 0.52
CA GLN A 88 -2.89 -4.66 0.48
C GLN A 88 -2.59 -3.30 -0.15
N VAL A 89 -1.59 -2.62 0.39
CA VAL A 89 -1.17 -1.30 -0.07
C VAL A 89 0.35 -1.25 -0.13
N LEU A 90 0.88 -0.83 -1.29
CA LEU A 90 2.30 -0.61 -1.51
C LEU A 90 2.67 0.83 -1.17
N PHE A 91 3.66 0.99 -0.31
CA PHE A 91 4.26 2.26 0.02
C PHE A 91 5.71 2.35 -0.45
N ARG A 92 6.15 3.56 -0.76
CA ARG A 92 7.54 3.93 -0.95
C ARG A 92 7.97 4.89 0.14
N GLN A 93 9.14 4.70 0.71
CA GLN A 93 9.69 5.66 1.66
C GLN A 93 9.99 6.98 0.93
N ARG A 94 9.51 8.10 1.47
CA ARG A 94 9.83 9.43 0.97
C ARG A 94 11.33 9.65 1.10
N GLN A 95 11.97 9.99 -0.01
CA GLN A 95 13.33 10.50 0.04
C GLN A 95 13.25 11.92 0.57
N THR A 96 13.71 12.14 1.81
CA THR A 96 14.03 13.51 2.24
C THR A 96 15.19 13.95 1.37
N ALA A 97 14.93 14.91 0.47
CA ALA A 97 15.99 15.58 -0.24
C ALA A 97 16.90 16.20 0.83
N LYS A 98 18.10 15.64 1.02
CA LYS A 98 19.16 16.36 1.71
C LYS A 98 19.50 17.52 0.80
N ILE A 99 18.97 18.70 1.14
CA ILE A 99 19.42 19.96 0.57
C ILE A 99 20.85 20.10 1.12
N SER A 100 21.83 19.72 0.31
CA SER A 100 23.26 19.97 0.51
C SER A 100 23.66 21.23 -0.20
#